data_AF-A0A4R4TWT7-F1
#
_entry.id   AF-A0A4R4TWT7-F1
#
_cell.length_a   1.000
_cell.length_b   1.000
_cell.length_c   1.000
_cell.angle_alpha   90.00
_cell.angle_beta   90.00
_cell.angle_gamma   90.00
#
_symmetry.space_group_name_H-M   'P 1'
#
loop_
_entity.id
_entity.type
_entity.pdbx_description
1 polymer ?
#
loop_
_entity_poly.entity_id
_entity_poly.type
_entity_poly.pdbx_seq_one_letter_code
_entity_poly.pdbx_strand_id
1 'polypeptide(L)'
;MSDPMSVLAMAGATTIVAAMATSAWDTTRARAAALFRRRGEEEPAALGAQLDGDARLVADDPDPDAAREDLLRPWARRLAMLLNDHPEAGEDVRLLVERAAADLPPGAQHWAQHITAHAGGTAFGAQGPGSSVHVHLPEEPGAGSGPGPGEPAGGAGRPG
;
A
#
# COMPACT_ATOMS: atom_id res chain seq x y z
N MET A 1 7.01 -16.61 -3.56
CA MET A 1 6.04 -16.24 -2.52
C MET A 1 6.60 -15.00 -1.85
N SER A 2 6.03 -13.83 -2.13
CA SER A 2 6.52 -12.57 -1.54
C SER A 2 6.33 -12.61 -0.04
N ASP A 3 7.36 -12.27 0.72
CA ASP A 3 7.28 -12.19 2.18
C ASP A 3 6.27 -11.09 2.58
N PRO A 4 5.36 -11.34 3.55
CA PRO A 4 4.33 -10.38 3.95
C PRO A 4 4.91 -9.05 4.44
N MET A 5 6.13 -9.03 5.01
CA MET A 5 6.80 -7.77 5.39
C MET A 5 7.33 -7.02 4.18
N SER A 6 7.72 -7.71 3.11
CA SER A 6 8.11 -7.06 1.85
C SER A 6 6.92 -6.36 1.18
N VAL A 7 5.73 -6.96 1.22
CA VAL A 7 4.49 -6.33 0.72
C VAL A 7 4.14 -5.10 1.55
N LEU A 8 4.24 -5.21 2.88
CA LEU A 8 3.97 -4.09 3.79
C LEU A 8 4.98 -2.94 3.63
N ALA A 9 6.27 -3.26 3.48
CA ALA A 9 7.33 -2.29 3.23
C ALA A 9 7.06 -1.50 1.95
N MET A 10 6.64 -2.20 0.89
CA MET A 10 6.28 -1.59 -0.37
C MET A 10 5.05 -0.68 -0.24
N ALA A 11 3.98 -1.12 0.43
CA ALA A 11 2.80 -0.29 0.67
C ALA A 11 3.13 0.98 1.49
N GLY A 12 3.98 0.84 2.52
CA GLY A 12 4.49 1.97 3.30
C GLY A 12 5.33 2.93 2.45
N ALA A 13 6.18 2.40 1.57
CA ALA A 13 6.99 3.21 0.66
C ALA A 13 6.12 4.00 -0.32
N THR A 14 5.15 3.33 -0.98
CA THR A 14 4.17 3.97 -1.86
C THR A 14 3.45 5.09 -1.15
N THR A 15 3.07 4.87 0.12
CA THR A 15 2.40 5.88 0.95
C THR A 15 3.28 7.12 1.17
N ILE A 16 4.55 6.92 1.55
CA ILE A 16 5.50 8.00 1.79
C ILE A 16 5.70 8.83 0.52
N VAL A 17 5.96 8.19 -0.63
CA VAL A 17 6.25 8.90 -1.87
C VAL A 17 4.98 9.52 -2.50
N ALA A 18 3.81 8.88 -2.39
CA ALA A 18 2.54 9.45 -2.86
C ALA A 18 2.20 10.75 -2.12
N ALA A 19 2.56 10.84 -0.83
CA ALA A 19 2.31 12.03 -0.03
C ALA A 19 3.27 13.18 -0.37
N MET A 20 4.44 12.91 -0.96
CA MET A 20 5.41 13.94 -1.33
C MET A 20 4.80 14.95 -2.31
N ALA A 21 5.11 16.23 -2.08
CA ALA A 21 4.57 17.36 -2.83
C ALA A 21 3.02 17.46 -2.77
N THR A 22 2.38 16.85 -1.78
CA THR A 22 0.94 17.00 -1.51
C THR A 22 0.70 17.67 -0.16
N SER A 23 -0.53 18.10 0.10
CA SER A 23 -0.95 18.61 1.41
C SER A 23 -0.86 17.56 2.54
N ALA A 24 -0.79 16.27 2.20
CA ALA A 24 -0.65 15.19 3.18
C ALA A 24 0.81 14.97 3.64
N TRP A 25 1.77 15.67 3.01
CA TRP A 25 3.20 15.43 3.22
C TRP A 25 3.63 15.63 4.67
N ASP A 26 3.31 16.77 5.28
CA ASP A 26 3.79 17.09 6.64
C ASP A 26 3.36 16.04 7.68
N THR A 27 2.10 15.61 7.61
CA THR A 27 1.55 14.57 8.49
C THR A 27 2.22 13.22 8.25
N THR A 28 2.41 12.84 6.98
CA THR A 28 3.02 11.57 6.59
C THR A 28 4.50 11.52 7.00
N ARG A 29 5.22 12.60 6.74
CA ARG A 29 6.63 12.79 7.12
C ARG A 29 6.82 12.69 8.62
N ALA A 30 5.99 13.36 9.42
CA ALA A 30 6.10 13.33 10.88
C ALA A 30 5.95 11.90 11.42
N ARG A 31 5.04 11.11 10.84
CA ARG A 31 4.81 9.71 11.21
C ARG A 31 5.95 8.80 10.77
N ALA A 32 6.42 8.95 9.53
CA ALA A 32 7.59 8.23 9.04
C ALA A 32 8.81 8.51 9.92
N ALA A 33 9.09 9.79 10.23
CA ALA A 33 10.20 10.14 11.12
C ALA A 33 10.03 9.60 12.56
N ALA A 34 8.80 9.48 13.06
CA ALA A 34 8.53 8.88 14.36
C ALA A 34 8.77 7.35 14.35
N LEU A 35 8.38 6.68 13.27
CA LEU A 35 8.56 5.24 13.06
C LEU A 35 10.05 4.84 13.21
N PHE A 36 10.94 5.46 12.44
CA PHE A 36 12.37 5.14 12.48
C PHE A 36 13.03 5.56 13.80
N ARG A 37 12.66 6.72 14.34
CA ARG A 37 13.22 7.23 15.62
C ARG A 37 12.94 6.30 16.78
N ARG A 38 11.72 5.73 16.85
CA ARG A 38 11.32 4.81 17.93
C ARG A 38 12.20 3.56 17.97
N ARG A 39 12.82 3.20 16.84
CA ARG A 39 13.60 1.98 16.67
C ARG A 39 15.12 2.22 16.67
N GLY A 40 15.56 3.47 16.73
CA GLY A 40 16.98 3.82 16.79
C GLY A 40 17.77 3.51 15.50
N GLU A 41 17.06 3.21 14.42
CA GLU A 41 17.64 2.78 13.13
C GLU A 41 18.33 3.92 12.36
N GLU A 42 18.11 5.18 12.78
CA GLU A 42 18.66 6.32 12.07
C GLU A 42 18.79 7.57 12.92
N GLU A 43 19.83 8.37 12.65
CA GLU A 43 19.94 9.72 13.20
C GLU A 43 18.74 10.55 12.73
N PRO A 44 17.88 11.04 13.66
CA PRO A 44 16.60 11.67 13.31
C PRO A 44 16.75 12.88 12.38
N ALA A 45 17.87 13.61 12.50
CA ALA A 45 18.18 14.74 11.65
C ALA A 45 18.52 14.33 10.20
N ALA A 46 19.24 13.21 10.02
CA ALA A 46 19.62 12.72 8.71
C ALA A 46 18.40 12.21 7.93
N LEU A 47 17.55 11.42 8.58
CA LEU A 47 16.29 10.95 8.00
C LEU A 47 15.35 12.11 7.67
N GLY A 48 15.25 13.08 8.58
CA GLY A 48 14.43 14.27 8.37
C GLY A 48 14.88 15.06 7.14
N ALA A 49 16.18 15.25 6.96
CA ALA A 49 16.75 15.94 5.81
C ALA A 49 16.59 15.14 4.51
N GLN A 50 16.70 13.81 4.55
CA GLN A 50 16.46 12.96 3.39
C GLN A 50 15.00 13.06 2.92
N LEU A 51 14.04 12.90 3.84
CA LEU A 51 12.61 13.04 3.53
C LEU A 51 12.30 14.40 2.88
N ASP A 52 12.88 15.48 3.40
CA ASP A 52 12.71 16.82 2.80
C ASP A 52 13.36 16.96 1.44
N GLY A 53 14.55 16.40 1.25
CA GLY A 53 15.26 16.40 -0.03
C GLY A 53 14.46 15.67 -1.10
N ASP A 54 13.97 14.47 -0.77
CA ASP A 54 13.15 13.64 -1.66
C ASP A 54 11.82 14.33 -2.00
N ALA A 55 11.15 14.92 -1.00
CA ALA A 55 9.90 15.64 -1.23
C ALA A 55 10.10 16.88 -2.11
N ARG A 56 11.23 17.57 -1.95
CA ARG A 56 11.61 18.69 -2.80
C ARG A 56 11.93 18.24 -4.23
N LEU A 57 12.63 17.10 -4.38
CA LEU A 57 12.90 16.51 -5.68
C LEU A 57 11.60 16.24 -6.43
N VAL A 58 10.60 15.64 -5.78
CA VAL A 58 9.27 15.43 -6.38
C VAL A 58 8.56 16.74 -6.71
N ALA A 59 8.67 17.76 -5.85
CA ALA A 59 8.00 19.04 -6.04
C ALA A 59 8.60 19.87 -7.19
N ASP A 60 9.91 19.78 -7.39
CA ASP A 60 10.67 20.55 -8.39
C ASP A 60 10.74 19.81 -9.75
N ASP A 61 10.36 18.52 -9.82
CA ASP A 61 10.38 17.72 -11.06
C ASP A 61 9.23 18.07 -12.02
N PRO A 62 9.48 18.20 -13.34
CA PRO A 62 8.42 18.38 -14.34
C PRO A 62 7.46 17.18 -14.43
N ASP A 63 7.88 15.99 -14.04
CA ASP A 63 7.07 14.78 -13.93
C ASP A 63 7.14 14.22 -12.49
N PRO A 64 6.29 14.73 -11.57
CA PRO A 64 6.33 14.33 -10.17
C PRO A 64 6.00 12.84 -9.98
N ASP A 65 5.27 12.20 -10.89
CA ASP A 65 4.94 10.78 -10.78
C ASP A 65 6.15 9.91 -11.13
N ALA A 66 6.92 10.27 -12.16
CA ALA A 66 8.19 9.61 -12.46
C ALA A 66 9.19 9.73 -11.30
N ALA A 67 9.32 10.93 -10.71
CA ALA A 67 10.15 11.16 -9.53
C ALA A 67 9.74 10.28 -8.33
N ARG A 68 8.42 10.12 -8.10
CA ARG A 68 7.90 9.23 -7.03
C ARG A 68 8.23 7.76 -7.30
N GLU A 69 8.14 7.32 -8.56
CA GLU A 69 8.48 5.94 -8.95
C GLU A 69 9.96 5.63 -8.70
N ASP A 70 10.86 6.56 -9.00
CA ASP A 70 12.30 6.42 -8.75
C ASP A 70 12.62 6.29 -7.26
N LEU A 71 11.88 7.02 -6.41
CA LEU A 71 12.02 6.99 -4.95
C LEU A 71 11.37 5.77 -4.29
N LEU A 72 10.44 5.09 -4.99
CA LEU A 72 9.69 3.97 -4.44
C LEU A 72 10.59 2.82 -3.99
N ARG A 73 11.53 2.40 -4.84
CA ARG A 73 12.40 1.24 -4.59
C ARG A 73 13.40 1.48 -3.44
N PRO A 74 14.08 2.64 -3.35
CA PRO A 74 14.88 3.00 -2.18
C PRO A 74 14.09 2.95 -0.87
N TRP A 75 12.90 3.55 -0.83
CA TRP A 75 12.07 3.59 0.38
C TRP A 75 11.55 2.20 0.76
N ALA A 76 11.13 1.39 -0.21
CA ALA A 76 10.67 0.02 0.04
C ALA A 76 11.78 -0.85 0.63
N ARG A 77 13.03 -0.72 0.13
CA ARG A 77 14.18 -1.43 0.71
C ARG A 77 14.44 -0.98 2.16
N ARG A 78 14.38 0.32 2.42
CA ARG A 78 14.63 0.88 3.75
C ARG A 78 13.60 0.39 4.77
N LEU A 79 12.32 0.40 4.41
CA LEU A 79 11.25 -0.15 5.25
C LEU A 79 11.37 -1.66 5.42
N ALA A 80 11.79 -2.40 4.40
CA ALA A 80 12.01 -3.84 4.51
C ALA A 80 13.14 -4.15 5.51
N MET A 81 14.23 -3.38 5.51
CA MET A 81 15.30 -3.50 6.51
C MET A 81 14.79 -3.19 7.92
N LEU A 82 14.05 -2.09 8.08
CA LEU A 82 13.42 -1.74 9.36
C LEU A 82 12.52 -2.87 9.89
N LEU A 83 11.67 -3.46 9.03
CA LEU A 83 10.75 -4.52 9.42
C LEU A 83 11.46 -5.87 9.67
N ASN A 84 12.60 -6.10 9.02
CA ASN A 84 13.43 -7.26 9.30
C ASN A 84 14.06 -7.17 10.70
N ASP A 85 14.53 -5.97 11.07
CA ASP A 85 15.22 -5.75 12.34
C ASP A 85 14.24 -5.53 13.49
N HIS A 86 13.07 -4.93 13.21
CA HIS A 86 12.00 -4.63 14.16
C HIS A 86 10.64 -5.10 13.61
N PRO A 87 10.34 -6.41 13.65
CA PRO A 87 9.08 -6.95 13.12
C PRO A 87 7.83 -6.34 13.78
N GLU A 88 7.92 -5.87 15.03
CA GLU A 88 6.85 -5.17 15.72
C GLU A 88 6.52 -3.80 15.11
N ALA A 89 7.39 -3.23 14.27
CA ALA A 89 7.12 -2.01 13.52
C ALA A 89 6.07 -2.22 12.41
N GLY A 90 5.69 -3.48 12.12
CA GLY A 90 4.65 -3.80 11.14
C GLY A 90 3.31 -3.13 11.44
N GLU A 91 2.89 -3.03 12.71
CA GLU A 91 1.65 -2.33 13.05
C GLU A 91 1.74 -0.82 12.81
N ASP A 92 2.88 -0.21 13.16
CA ASP A 92 3.13 1.21 12.92
C ASP A 92 3.09 1.54 11.41
N VAL A 93 3.65 0.65 10.56
CA VAL A 93 3.61 0.80 9.09
C VAL A 93 2.20 0.61 8.53
N ARG A 94 1.42 -0.36 9.03
CA ARG A 94 0.01 -0.52 8.62
C ARG A 94 -0.80 0.72 8.94
N LEU A 95 -0.64 1.27 10.14
CA LEU A 95 -1.33 2.49 10.56
C LEU A 95 -0.92 3.72 9.72
N LEU A 96 0.34 3.80 9.28
CA LEU A 96 0.80 4.82 8.35
C LEU A 96 0.02 4.74 7.03
N VAL A 97 -0.06 3.54 6.43
CA VAL A 97 -0.77 3.29 5.15
C VAL A 97 -2.25 3.62 5.28
N GLU A 98 -2.92 3.08 6.31
CA GLU A 98 -4.36 3.27 6.52
C GLU A 98 -4.74 4.74 6.69
N ARG A 99 -3.91 5.51 7.42
CA ARG A 99 -4.22 6.92 7.62
C ARG A 99 -3.96 7.76 6.38
N ALA A 100 -2.87 7.50 5.69
CA ALA A 100 -2.54 8.26 4.49
C ALA A 100 -3.59 8.06 3.39
N ALA A 101 -4.21 6.88 3.29
CA ALA A 101 -5.31 6.64 2.37
C ALA A 101 -6.48 7.64 2.56
N ALA A 102 -6.72 8.12 3.79
CA ALA A 102 -7.74 9.11 4.07
C ALA A 102 -7.29 10.57 3.82
N ASP A 103 -5.99 10.84 3.96
CA ASP A 103 -5.42 12.20 3.91
C ASP A 103 -4.86 12.59 2.53
N LEU A 104 -4.53 11.62 1.67
CA LEU A 104 -3.99 11.85 0.32
C LEU A 104 -5.03 12.52 -0.60
N PRO A 105 -4.63 13.42 -1.50
CA PRO A 105 -5.53 13.93 -2.53
C PRO A 105 -5.92 12.82 -3.54
N PRO A 106 -7.08 12.92 -4.21
CA PRO A 106 -7.61 11.83 -5.06
C PRO A 106 -6.65 11.34 -6.16
N GLY A 107 -5.88 12.25 -6.79
CA GLY A 107 -4.90 11.87 -7.81
C GLY A 107 -3.78 11.00 -7.26
N ALA A 108 -3.22 11.37 -6.09
CA ALA A 108 -2.18 10.60 -5.42
C ALA A 108 -2.70 9.28 -4.85
N GLN A 109 -3.96 9.24 -4.38
CA GLN A 109 -4.62 8.00 -3.98
C GLN A 109 -4.73 7.01 -5.14
N HIS A 110 -5.20 7.47 -6.31
CA HIS A 110 -5.34 6.61 -7.49
C HIS A 110 -3.98 6.09 -7.96
N TRP A 111 -2.96 6.97 -8.02
CA TRP A 111 -1.60 6.55 -8.34
C TRP A 111 -1.09 5.48 -7.36
N ALA A 112 -1.23 5.70 -6.05
CA ALA A 112 -0.79 4.75 -5.03
C ALA A 112 -1.51 3.39 -5.14
N GLN A 113 -2.81 3.40 -5.43
CA GLN A 113 -3.61 2.19 -5.67
C GLN A 113 -3.12 1.45 -6.92
N HIS A 114 -2.82 2.16 -8.01
CA HIS A 114 -2.29 1.59 -9.24
C HIS A 114 -0.96 0.88 -8.99
N ILE A 115 0.00 1.58 -8.36
CA ILE A 115 1.33 1.02 -8.05
C ILE A 115 1.21 -0.23 -7.18
N THR A 116 0.36 -0.19 -6.15
CA THR A 116 0.16 -1.32 -5.24
C THR A 116 -0.48 -2.52 -5.94
N ALA A 117 -1.43 -2.28 -6.85
CA ALA A 117 -2.05 -3.34 -7.65
C ALA A 117 -1.02 -4.02 -8.58
N HIS A 118 -0.17 -3.21 -9.24
CA HIS A 118 0.85 -3.71 -10.17
C HIS A 118 1.98 -4.48 -9.47
N ALA A 119 2.22 -4.19 -8.19
CA ALA A 119 3.36 -4.74 -7.47
C ALA A 119 3.08 -6.03 -6.66
N GLY A 120 1.85 -6.58 -6.70
CA GLY A 120 1.60 -7.93 -6.19
C GLY A 120 0.24 -8.22 -5.54
N GLY A 121 -0.83 -7.50 -5.88
CA GLY A 121 -2.20 -8.00 -5.65
C GLY A 121 -2.71 -7.98 -4.21
N THR A 122 -2.30 -7.02 -3.39
CA THR A 122 -3.06 -6.67 -2.18
C THR A 122 -3.17 -5.16 -2.06
N ALA A 123 -4.17 -4.60 -2.74
CA ALA A 123 -4.53 -3.20 -2.55
C ALA A 123 -5.22 -3.04 -1.20
N PHE A 124 -4.54 -2.43 -0.23
CA PHE A 124 -5.16 -1.94 1.02
C PHE A 124 -5.94 -0.65 0.71
N GLY A 125 -7.02 -0.78 -0.06
CA GLY A 125 -7.89 0.35 -0.40
C GLY A 125 -8.99 0.52 0.64
N ALA A 126 -8.80 1.39 1.63
CA ALA A 126 -9.92 1.88 2.43
C ALA A 126 -10.67 2.94 1.63
N GLN A 127 -11.73 2.52 0.92
CA GLN A 127 -12.52 3.43 0.09
C GLN A 127 -13.70 4.00 0.89
N GLY A 128 -13.49 5.18 1.49
CA GLY A 128 -14.54 6.06 2.04
C GLY A 128 -15.20 5.62 3.36
N PRO A 129 -15.97 6.53 4.01
CA PRO A 129 -16.57 6.28 5.31
C PRO A 129 -17.67 5.21 5.21
N GLY A 130 -17.39 4.00 5.71
CA GLY A 130 -18.33 2.88 5.76
C GLY A 130 -17.85 1.57 5.13
N SER A 131 -16.65 1.52 4.53
CA SER A 131 -16.18 0.33 3.83
C SER A 131 -15.20 -0.51 4.64
N SER A 132 -15.45 -1.82 4.73
CA SER A 132 -14.51 -2.83 5.21
C SER A 132 -13.40 -3.07 4.18
N VAL A 133 -12.16 -3.19 4.65
CA VAL A 133 -11.00 -3.55 3.82
C VAL A 133 -11.21 -4.95 3.24
N HIS A 134 -11.45 -5.04 1.94
CA HIS A 134 -11.44 -6.32 1.22
C HIS A 134 -10.04 -6.55 0.65
N VAL A 135 -9.26 -7.38 1.34
CA VAL A 135 -8.05 -7.98 0.79
C VAL A 135 -8.49 -9.00 -0.26
N HIS A 136 -8.45 -8.63 -1.54
CA HIS A 136 -8.65 -9.58 -2.63
C HIS A 136 -7.32 -10.28 -2.89
N LEU A 137 -7.10 -11.41 -2.22
CA LEU A 137 -6.03 -12.33 -2.60
C LEU A 137 -6.34 -12.85 -4.01
N PRO A 138 -5.35 -12.93 -4.91
CA PRO A 138 -5.58 -13.55 -6.21
C PRO A 138 -5.97 -15.01 -6.00
N GLU A 139 -7.17 -15.39 -6.42
CA GLU A 139 -7.55 -16.81 -6.54
C GLU A 139 -6.55 -17.49 -7.48
N GLU A 140 -5.85 -18.50 -6.97
CA GLU A 140 -5.03 -19.37 -7.82
C GLU A 140 -5.94 -20.11 -8.80
N PRO A 141 -5.74 -20.01 -10.13
CA PRO A 141 -6.49 -20.79 -11.09
C PRO A 141 -5.96 -22.23 -11.10
N GLY A 142 -6.45 -23.05 -10.18
CA GLY A 142 -5.98 -24.42 -9.95
C GLY A 142 -7.10 -25.46 -9.87
N ALA A 143 -7.46 -26.02 -11.04
CA ALA A 143 -7.96 -27.37 -11.26
C ALA A 143 -9.37 -27.77 -10.74
N GLY A 144 -10.26 -28.08 -11.70
CA GLY A 144 -11.17 -29.23 -11.56
C GLY A 144 -12.67 -28.98 -11.63
N SER A 145 -13.19 -28.36 -12.70
CA SER A 145 -14.62 -28.51 -13.03
C SER A 145 -14.86 -29.90 -13.65
N GLY A 146 -15.06 -30.90 -12.80
CA GLY A 146 -15.70 -32.16 -13.20
C GLY A 146 -17.22 -31.98 -13.36
N PRO A 147 -17.88 -32.61 -14.34
CA PRO A 147 -19.33 -32.47 -14.51
C PRO A 147 -20.10 -33.49 -13.66
N GLY A 148 -21.10 -32.98 -12.92
CA GLY A 148 -22.25 -33.74 -12.39
C GLY A 148 -22.13 -34.22 -10.93
N PRO A 149 -23.24 -34.56 -10.24
CA PRO A 149 -24.52 -35.00 -10.83
C PRO A 149 -25.82 -34.43 -10.20
N GLY A 150 -26.92 -34.55 -10.95
CA GLY A 150 -28.20 -35.06 -10.42
C GLY A 150 -29.18 -34.05 -9.81
N GLU A 151 -30.10 -33.55 -10.64
CA GLU A 151 -31.34 -32.93 -10.18
C GLU A 151 -32.51 -33.93 -10.39
N PRO A 152 -33.27 -34.32 -9.34
CA PRO A 152 -34.46 -35.12 -9.51
C PRO A 152 -35.74 -34.28 -9.69
N ALA A 153 -36.61 -34.84 -10.52
CA ALA A 153 -37.95 -34.46 -10.95
C ALA A 153 -38.91 -33.80 -9.95
N GLY A 154 -39.82 -32.97 -10.51
CA GLY A 154 -41.26 -33.04 -10.18
C GLY A 154 -42.01 -31.71 -10.15
N GLY A 155 -42.99 -31.53 -11.04
CA GLY A 155 -44.03 -30.51 -10.85
C GLY A 155 -44.82 -30.13 -12.11
N ALA A 156 -46.01 -30.69 -12.26
CA ALA A 156 -46.90 -30.58 -13.40
C ALA A 156 -47.59 -29.21 -13.55
N GLY A 157 -47.99 -28.87 -14.79
CA GLY A 157 -48.91 -27.77 -15.10
C GLY A 157 -49.16 -27.54 -16.60
N ARG A 158 -50.02 -28.37 -17.22
CA ARG A 158 -50.73 -28.11 -18.50
C ARG A 158 -51.71 -26.92 -18.34
N PRO A 159 -52.38 -26.37 -19.39
CA PRO A 159 -52.65 -26.98 -20.70
C PRO A 159 -52.60 -26.08 -21.96
N GLY A 160 -52.47 -26.80 -23.08
CA GLY A 160 -52.97 -26.54 -24.43
C GLY A 160 -53.19 -27.89 -25.10
#